data_AF-A0A950DWQ7-F1
#
_entry.id   AF-A0A950DWQ7-F1
#
_cell.length_a   1.000
_cell.length_b   1.000
_cell.length_c   1.000
_cell.angle_alpha   90.00
_cell.angle_beta   90.00
_cell.angle_gamma   90.00
#
_symmetry.space_group_name_H-M   'P 1'
#
loop_
_entity.id
_entity.type
_entity.pdbx_description
1 polymer ?
#
loop_
_entity_poly.entity_id
_entity_poly.type
_entity_poly.pdbx_seq_one_letter_code
_entity_poly.pdbx_strand_id
1 'polypeptide(L)'
;MGNVQNTPHRADVGVVDSSVQHAAHAHAAPTGFIRKYIFSLDHKVIGLQYYFLALASVFTGLILSVLMRIHLVWPEWAIPGIGIIKDEQYLGLLTLHGTFMVFFVLTTAPQSGFGNYFLPIQIGAADMAFPVLNMLSFWTTFAAFIVMLGAFFTVMPIAGWTSYPTLSALPNAGSLPWGQDLWLLSIALFCAASLMGALNFITTTLDLRCKGMSLWRMPLTCWTWFVTAILGLLAFGVLLSGGLLLLLDRNAGTSFFVPGGLVVNGVQQRHEGGSPLLWQHLFWFFGHPEVYIAILPGMGVASQLLSTFSRKPIFGYRAMVFAVMAIGLLGFMVWGHHMFMSGMSPYTAFAFSLMTMAIGVPSAIKTFNWLGTMWRGKIRFYTPMLFAIGFVSLFVSGGLSGPFLAQPTLDIPLHDTFFVVAHFHLIMGVAAIFGIFAATYYWFPKMFGRMMSESLGRLHFWFTFVGTYAIFMPMHYEGMAGRPRRYGSMVVAGGLFNRLAALMPLEKFISIAAFVTAAAQLIFVINLFWSMKKGEKAPVNPWEATTLEWTIPSPPPHDNFAGNTPVVNHGPYEYSVPGVERDYVMQTDPASVHAH
;
A
#
# COMPACT_ATOMS: atom_id res chain seq x y z
N MET A 1 -44.00 -36.04 -57.19
CA MET A 1 -42.64 -35.49 -57.35
C MET A 1 -42.67 -34.11 -56.71
N GLY A 2 -42.40 -33.92 -55.42
CA GLY A 2 -41.21 -34.29 -54.66
C GLY A 2 -40.54 -32.98 -54.26
N ASN A 3 -40.68 -32.54 -53.01
CA ASN A 3 -39.70 -31.65 -52.34
C ASN A 3 -40.01 -31.48 -50.85
N VAL A 4 -39.25 -32.24 -50.07
CA VAL A 4 -38.54 -31.92 -48.81
C VAL A 4 -39.02 -30.68 -48.03
N GLN A 5 -39.61 -30.91 -46.85
CA GLN A 5 -39.55 -29.98 -45.73
C GLN A 5 -38.72 -30.62 -44.61
N ASN A 6 -37.56 -30.03 -44.36
CA ASN A 6 -36.67 -30.32 -43.23
C ASN A 6 -37.31 -29.79 -41.94
N THR A 7 -37.59 -30.67 -41.00
CA THR A 7 -37.78 -30.32 -39.59
C THR A 7 -36.44 -30.37 -38.86
N PRO A 8 -36.06 -29.34 -38.09
CA PRO A 8 -35.12 -29.52 -37.00
C PRO A 8 -35.85 -29.50 -35.66
N HIS A 9 -35.52 -30.50 -34.86
CA HIS A 9 -35.86 -30.67 -33.45
C HIS A 9 -35.76 -29.36 -32.64
N ARG A 10 -36.84 -29.02 -31.92
CA ARG A 10 -36.73 -28.21 -30.71
C ARG A 10 -35.99 -29.04 -29.67
N ALA A 11 -34.74 -28.67 -29.39
CA ALA A 11 -34.10 -29.04 -28.13
C ALA A 11 -34.78 -28.24 -27.03
N ASP A 12 -35.39 -28.93 -26.07
CA ASP A 12 -35.79 -28.34 -24.80
C ASP A 12 -34.54 -27.78 -24.12
N VAL A 13 -34.38 -26.46 -24.19
CA VAL A 13 -33.42 -25.74 -23.37
C VAL A 13 -34.02 -25.76 -21.97
N GLY A 14 -33.55 -26.73 -21.16
CA GLY A 14 -33.85 -26.79 -19.75
C GLY A 14 -33.60 -25.44 -19.11
N VAL A 15 -34.65 -24.89 -18.48
CA VAL A 15 -34.55 -23.75 -17.59
C VAL A 15 -33.63 -24.18 -16.45
N VAL A 16 -32.36 -23.78 -16.53
CA VAL A 16 -31.45 -23.89 -15.39
C VAL A 16 -31.97 -22.91 -14.35
N ASP A 17 -32.51 -23.48 -13.29
CA ASP A 17 -33.00 -22.75 -12.12
C ASP A 17 -31.87 -21.85 -11.57
N SER A 18 -32.00 -20.55 -11.79
CA SER A 18 -31.05 -19.53 -11.34
C SER A 18 -30.95 -19.42 -9.80
N SER A 19 -31.78 -20.15 -9.05
CA SER A 19 -31.73 -20.17 -7.59
C SER A 19 -30.54 -20.94 -7.02
N VAL A 20 -29.89 -21.82 -7.80
CA VAL A 20 -28.81 -22.69 -7.31
C VAL A 20 -27.43 -22.01 -7.33
N GLN A 21 -27.24 -20.90 -8.06
CA GLN A 21 -25.91 -20.30 -8.26
C GLN A 21 -25.43 -19.38 -7.13
N HIS A 22 -26.27 -19.03 -6.16
CA HIS A 22 -25.92 -18.04 -5.12
C HIS A 22 -25.65 -18.61 -3.71
N ALA A 23 -25.85 -19.92 -3.49
CA ALA A 23 -25.65 -20.54 -2.17
C ALA A 23 -24.21 -21.04 -1.90
N ALA A 24 -23.32 -21.08 -2.91
CA ALA A 24 -22.06 -21.82 -2.83
C ALA A 24 -20.97 -21.23 -1.91
N HIS A 25 -21.12 -19.98 -1.45
CA HIS A 25 -20.05 -19.27 -0.73
C HIS A 25 -20.47 -18.66 0.62
N ALA A 26 -21.69 -18.94 1.10
CA ALA A 26 -22.11 -18.53 2.43
C ALA A 26 -21.63 -19.57 3.47
N HIS A 27 -20.75 -19.16 4.38
CA HIS A 27 -20.39 -19.99 5.54
C HIS A 27 -21.28 -19.69 6.73
N ALA A 28 -21.49 -20.70 7.59
CA ALA A 28 -22.28 -20.53 8.80
C ALA A 28 -21.61 -19.50 9.73
N ALA A 29 -22.45 -18.74 10.44
CA ALA A 29 -21.98 -17.77 11.43
C ALA A 29 -21.03 -18.44 12.45
N PRO A 30 -19.92 -17.79 12.80
CA PRO A 30 -18.92 -18.40 13.66
C PRO A 30 -19.47 -18.66 15.07
N THR A 31 -19.26 -19.88 15.57
CA THR A 31 -19.60 -20.27 16.94
C THR A 31 -18.35 -20.22 17.83
N GLY A 32 -18.47 -19.60 19.01
CA GLY A 32 -17.37 -19.46 19.96
C GLY A 32 -16.36 -18.34 19.64
N PHE A 33 -15.55 -17.97 20.63
CA PHE A 33 -14.62 -16.84 20.54
C PHE A 33 -13.49 -17.05 19.52
N ILE A 34 -12.89 -18.24 19.52
CA ILE A 34 -11.74 -18.57 18.66
C ILE A 34 -12.10 -18.46 17.18
N ARG A 35 -13.22 -19.07 16.77
CA ARG A 35 -13.68 -19.03 15.38
C ARG A 35 -14.24 -17.67 14.97
N LYS A 36 -14.66 -16.84 15.94
CA LYS A 36 -15.17 -15.50 15.66
C LYS A 36 -14.09 -14.44 15.51
N TYR A 37 -13.00 -14.52 16.29
CA TYR A 37 -12.02 -13.43 16.38
C TYR A 37 -10.56 -13.81 16.10
N ILE A 38 -10.19 -15.10 16.22
CA ILE A 38 -8.82 -15.57 16.03
C ILE A 38 -8.71 -16.24 14.65
N PHE A 39 -9.29 -17.42 14.49
CA PHE A 39 -9.33 -18.15 13.23
C PHE A 39 -10.65 -17.92 12.51
N SER A 40 -10.98 -16.65 12.26
CA SER A 40 -12.23 -16.27 11.58
C SER A 40 -12.16 -16.53 10.07
N LEU A 41 -13.30 -16.87 9.48
CA LEU A 41 -13.48 -16.87 8.02
C LEU A 41 -14.08 -15.56 7.51
N ASP A 42 -14.70 -14.77 8.38
CA ASP A 42 -15.37 -13.54 7.99
C ASP A 42 -14.34 -12.50 7.52
N HIS A 43 -14.42 -12.11 6.24
CA HIS A 43 -13.54 -11.10 5.64
C HIS A 43 -13.49 -9.78 6.42
N LYS A 44 -14.55 -9.40 7.15
CA LYS A 44 -14.57 -8.19 7.98
C LYS A 44 -13.65 -8.32 9.18
N VAL A 45 -13.67 -9.48 9.83
CA VAL A 45 -12.78 -9.76 10.97
C VAL A 45 -11.35 -9.84 10.48
N ILE A 46 -11.09 -10.55 9.38
CA ILE A 46 -9.76 -10.66 8.78
C ILE A 46 -9.23 -9.28 8.36
N GLY A 47 -10.07 -8.43 7.75
CA GLY A 47 -9.72 -7.06 7.41
C GLY A 47 -9.34 -6.22 8.64
N LEU A 48 -10.07 -6.35 9.75
CA LEU A 48 -9.70 -5.70 11.02
C LEU A 48 -8.41 -6.25 11.61
N GLN A 49 -8.18 -7.57 11.53
CA GLN A 49 -6.93 -8.18 11.97
C GLN A 49 -5.73 -7.62 11.21
N TYR A 50 -5.83 -7.49 9.88
CA TYR A 50 -4.82 -6.82 9.05
C TYR A 50 -4.66 -5.34 9.40
N TYR A 51 -5.76 -4.62 9.64
CA TYR A 51 -5.72 -3.21 10.03
C TYR A 51 -4.96 -3.02 11.35
N PHE A 52 -5.22 -3.82 12.37
CA PHE A 52 -4.50 -3.75 13.65
C PHE A 52 -3.06 -4.26 13.57
N LEU A 53 -2.76 -5.23 12.70
CA LEU A 53 -1.40 -5.65 12.42
C LEU A 53 -0.59 -4.50 11.80
N ALA A 54 -1.17 -3.81 10.81
CA ALA A 54 -0.56 -2.62 10.21
C ALA A 54 -0.42 -1.47 11.22
N LEU A 55 -1.39 -1.31 12.13
CA LEU A 55 -1.30 -0.33 13.22
C LEU A 55 -0.13 -0.65 14.17
N ALA A 56 0.07 -1.91 14.53
CA ALA A 56 1.23 -2.33 15.33
C ALA A 56 2.55 -2.07 14.57
N SER A 57 2.58 -2.44 13.28
CA SER A 57 3.76 -2.23 12.43
C SER A 57 4.14 -0.77 12.26
N VAL A 58 3.17 0.13 12.05
CA VAL A 58 3.46 1.56 11.85
C VAL A 58 4.03 2.19 13.11
N PHE A 59 3.62 1.75 14.32
CA PHE A 59 4.24 2.21 15.56
C PHE A 59 5.67 1.70 15.71
N THR A 60 5.93 0.44 15.37
CA THR A 60 7.29 -0.08 15.31
C THR A 60 8.14 0.76 14.35
N GLY A 61 7.69 0.96 13.11
CA GLY A 61 8.38 1.78 12.11
C GLY A 61 8.60 3.23 12.56
N LEU A 62 7.62 3.85 13.23
CA LEU A 62 7.72 5.21 13.75
C LEU A 62 8.77 5.32 14.86
N ILE A 63 8.79 4.38 15.81
CA ILE A 63 9.78 4.33 16.88
C ILE A 63 11.19 4.21 16.26
N LEU A 64 11.38 3.29 15.32
CA LEU A 64 12.67 3.13 14.62
C LEU A 64 13.10 4.42 13.91
N SER A 65 12.16 5.13 13.27
CA SER A 65 12.42 6.42 12.64
C SER A 65 12.89 7.47 13.65
N VAL A 66 12.20 7.60 14.78
CA VAL A 66 12.59 8.53 15.85
C VAL A 66 14.00 8.20 16.37
N LEU A 67 14.32 6.91 16.60
CA LEU A 67 15.66 6.49 17.03
C LEU A 67 16.73 6.84 16.00
N MET A 68 16.48 6.62 14.70
CA MET A 68 17.39 7.06 13.64
C MET A 68 17.61 8.57 13.66
N ARG A 69 16.53 9.35 13.81
CA ARG A 69 16.60 10.82 13.84
C ARG A 69 17.34 11.35 15.07
N ILE A 70 17.26 10.66 16.21
CA ILE A 70 18.06 10.95 17.41
C ILE A 70 19.54 10.70 17.10
N HIS A 71 19.89 9.52 16.57
CA HIS A 71 21.28 9.17 16.22
C HIS A 71 21.93 10.21 15.29
N LEU A 72 21.22 10.61 14.23
CA LEU A 72 21.75 11.53 13.22
C LEU A 72 22.07 12.94 13.75
N VAL A 73 21.47 13.35 14.87
CA VAL A 73 21.62 14.71 15.41
C VAL A 73 22.38 14.72 16.75
N TRP A 74 22.17 13.69 17.57
CA TRP A 74 22.77 13.52 18.88
C TRP A 74 23.34 12.09 19.00
N PRO A 75 24.41 11.76 18.26
CA PRO A 75 24.96 10.40 18.21
C PRO A 75 25.46 9.89 19.57
N GLU A 76 25.92 10.80 20.43
CA GLU A 76 26.41 10.47 21.79
C GLU A 76 25.28 10.36 22.84
N TRP A 77 24.02 10.58 22.45
CA TRP A 77 22.90 10.49 23.39
C TRP A 77 22.64 9.03 23.76
N ALA A 78 22.93 8.67 25.02
CA ALA A 78 22.54 7.38 25.57
C ALA A 78 21.03 7.34 25.84
N ILE A 79 20.29 6.54 25.06
CA ILE A 79 18.85 6.40 25.21
C ILE A 79 18.56 5.45 26.38
N PRO A 80 17.69 5.83 27.34
CA PRO A 80 17.36 4.95 28.46
C PRO A 80 16.88 3.57 27.99
N GLY A 81 17.49 2.50 28.51
CA GLY A 81 17.18 1.11 28.16
C GLY A 81 17.75 0.59 26.83
N ILE A 82 18.31 1.45 25.98
CA ILE A 82 18.92 1.06 24.69
C ILE A 82 20.44 1.34 24.68
N GLY A 83 20.87 2.43 25.33
CA GLY A 83 22.26 2.90 25.29
C GLY A 83 22.54 3.83 24.11
N ILE A 84 23.83 3.98 23.78
CA ILE A 84 24.28 4.74 22.60
C ILE A 84 24.05 3.89 21.36
N ILE A 85 23.44 4.49 20.32
CA ILE A 85 23.24 3.84 19.03
C ILE A 85 24.57 3.88 18.26
N LYS A 86 25.07 2.73 17.84
CA LYS A 86 26.25 2.61 16.96
C LYS A 86 25.86 2.71 15.50
N ASP A 87 26.82 2.98 14.62
CA ASP A 87 26.58 3.09 13.18
C ASP A 87 26.01 1.80 12.56
N GLU A 88 26.45 0.61 12.99
CA GLU A 88 25.85 -0.64 12.51
C GLU A 88 24.39 -0.80 12.99
N GLN A 89 24.10 -0.36 14.21
CA GLN A 89 22.73 -0.36 14.74
C GLN A 89 21.85 0.62 13.98
N TYR A 90 22.35 1.80 13.61
CA TYR A 90 21.65 2.74 12.74
C TYR A 90 21.24 2.10 11.40
N LEU A 91 22.14 1.35 10.76
CA LEU A 91 21.82 0.60 9.53
C LEU A 91 20.77 -0.49 9.77
N GLY A 92 20.81 -1.15 10.93
CA GLY A 92 19.79 -2.09 11.38
C GLY A 92 18.41 -1.45 11.54
N LEU A 93 18.35 -0.31 12.25
CA LEU A 93 17.12 0.47 12.43
C LEU A 93 16.54 0.91 11.08
N LEU A 94 17.38 1.37 10.16
CA LEU A 94 16.98 1.77 8.80
C LEU A 94 16.40 0.61 8.00
N THR A 95 17.06 -0.54 8.06
CA THR A 95 16.63 -1.76 7.36
C THR A 95 15.25 -2.20 7.85
N LEU A 96 15.07 -2.27 9.17
CA LEU A 96 13.81 -2.69 9.77
C LEU A 96 12.72 -1.63 9.61
N HIS A 97 13.03 -0.33 9.73
CA HIS A 97 12.07 0.76 9.46
C HIS A 97 11.48 0.63 8.06
N GLY A 98 12.34 0.55 7.03
CA GLY A 98 11.88 0.38 5.65
C GLY A 98 11.04 -0.89 5.48
N THR A 99 11.45 -1.99 6.11
CA THR A 99 10.75 -3.28 5.98
C THR A 99 9.36 -3.25 6.64
N PHE A 100 9.23 -2.75 7.87
CA PHE A 100 7.95 -2.64 8.56
C PHE A 100 7.00 -1.69 7.82
N MET A 101 7.50 -0.57 7.33
CA MET A 101 6.68 0.42 6.62
C MET A 101 6.21 -0.11 5.26
N VAL A 102 7.10 -0.62 4.42
CA VAL A 102 6.73 -1.04 3.05
C VAL A 102 5.81 -2.27 3.10
N PHE A 103 6.25 -3.37 3.70
CA PHE A 103 5.53 -4.63 3.64
C PHE A 103 4.36 -4.69 4.63
N PHE A 104 4.61 -4.36 5.90
CA PHE A 104 3.64 -4.57 6.97
C PHE A 104 2.71 -3.39 7.22
N VAL A 105 2.91 -2.24 6.59
CA VAL A 105 1.98 -1.10 6.64
C VAL A 105 1.38 -0.84 5.26
N LEU A 106 2.22 -0.51 4.27
CA LEU A 106 1.77 0.03 2.98
C LEU A 106 1.16 -1.03 2.06
N THR A 107 1.57 -2.29 2.15
CA THR A 107 0.85 -3.41 1.50
C THR A 107 -0.37 -3.82 2.36
N THR A 108 -0.16 -3.93 3.67
CA THR A 108 -1.08 -4.62 4.57
C THR A 108 -2.37 -3.83 4.84
N ALA A 109 -2.30 -2.55 5.22
CA ALA A 109 -3.52 -1.79 5.52
C ALA A 109 -4.36 -1.47 4.26
N PRO A 110 -3.80 -0.91 3.17
CA PRO A 110 -4.59 -0.48 2.01
C PRO A 110 -5.24 -1.63 1.23
N GLN A 111 -4.50 -2.71 0.98
CA GLN A 111 -5.00 -3.88 0.25
C GLN A 111 -5.62 -4.89 1.22
N SER A 112 -4.83 -5.44 2.15
CA SER A 112 -5.28 -6.57 2.97
C SER A 112 -6.22 -6.18 4.11
N GLY A 113 -6.16 -4.94 4.61
CA GLY A 113 -7.06 -4.43 5.65
C GLY A 113 -8.38 -3.95 5.04
N PHE A 114 -8.33 -2.80 4.37
CA PHE A 114 -9.52 -2.19 3.78
C PHE A 114 -10.11 -3.02 2.65
N GLY A 115 -9.28 -3.57 1.77
CA GLY A 115 -9.76 -4.39 0.66
C GLY A 115 -10.51 -5.64 1.13
N ASN A 116 -10.00 -6.36 2.15
CA ASN A 116 -10.74 -7.50 2.69
C ASN A 116 -12.07 -7.06 3.29
N TYR A 117 -12.08 -5.96 4.04
CA TYR A 117 -13.30 -5.51 4.69
C TYR A 117 -14.35 -5.04 3.67
N PHE A 118 -13.96 -4.23 2.69
CA PHE A 118 -14.89 -3.47 1.85
C PHE A 118 -15.10 -4.04 0.46
N LEU A 119 -14.14 -4.76 -0.15
CA LEU A 119 -14.31 -5.27 -1.52
C LEU A 119 -15.57 -6.15 -1.64
N PRO A 120 -15.80 -7.18 -0.81
CA PRO A 120 -17.00 -8.01 -0.93
C PRO A 120 -18.28 -7.19 -0.79
N ILE A 121 -18.32 -6.26 0.16
CA ILE A 121 -19.48 -5.41 0.40
C ILE A 121 -19.75 -4.51 -0.81
N GLN A 122 -18.72 -3.85 -1.34
CA GLN A 122 -18.84 -2.90 -2.45
C GLN A 122 -19.23 -3.58 -3.77
N ILE A 123 -19.00 -4.88 -3.93
CA ILE A 123 -19.42 -5.65 -5.10
C ILE A 123 -20.73 -6.44 -4.89
N GLY A 124 -21.32 -6.38 -3.69
CA GLY A 124 -22.55 -7.09 -3.36
C GLY A 124 -22.39 -8.58 -3.03
N ALA A 125 -21.18 -9.00 -2.64
CA ALA A 125 -20.87 -10.37 -2.24
C ALA A 125 -21.07 -10.60 -0.73
N ALA A 126 -21.38 -11.84 -0.35
CA ALA A 126 -21.53 -12.23 1.05
C ALA A 126 -20.18 -12.34 1.79
N ASP A 127 -19.14 -12.84 1.10
CA ASP A 127 -17.77 -13.01 1.63
C ASP A 127 -16.76 -13.01 0.45
N MET A 128 -15.48 -13.24 0.74
CA MET A 128 -14.44 -13.51 -0.25
C MET A 128 -14.62 -14.92 -0.88
N ALA A 129 -14.08 -15.13 -2.07
CA ALA A 129 -14.19 -16.39 -2.81
C ALA A 129 -13.60 -17.61 -2.09
N PHE A 130 -12.49 -17.41 -1.37
CA PHE A 130 -11.82 -18.45 -0.60
C PHE A 130 -11.60 -18.02 0.86
N PRO A 131 -12.62 -18.12 1.74
CA PRO A 131 -12.53 -17.62 3.12
C PRO A 131 -11.44 -18.31 3.95
N VAL A 132 -11.22 -19.61 3.76
CA VAL A 132 -10.13 -20.35 4.43
C VAL A 132 -8.76 -19.87 3.95
N LEU A 133 -8.58 -19.69 2.64
CA LEU A 133 -7.35 -19.16 2.07
C LEU A 133 -7.08 -17.74 2.58
N ASN A 134 -8.14 -16.95 2.74
CA ASN A 134 -8.06 -15.60 3.30
C ASN A 134 -7.55 -15.59 4.74
N MET A 135 -8.10 -16.47 5.58
CA MET A 135 -7.66 -16.65 6.96
C MET A 135 -6.20 -17.11 7.02
N LEU A 136 -5.80 -18.08 6.19
CA LEU A 136 -4.42 -18.56 6.12
C LEU A 136 -3.46 -17.46 5.66
N SER A 137 -3.87 -16.62 4.70
CA SER A 137 -3.11 -15.46 4.26
C SER A 137 -2.82 -14.50 5.44
N PHE A 138 -3.82 -14.19 6.26
CA PHE A 138 -3.61 -13.37 7.45
C PHE A 138 -2.62 -13.99 8.44
N TRP A 139 -2.83 -15.25 8.83
CA TRP A 139 -1.96 -15.90 9.82
C TRP A 139 -0.53 -16.11 9.33
N THR A 140 -0.35 -16.33 8.02
CA THR A 140 0.99 -16.37 7.41
C THR A 140 1.65 -15.00 7.45
N THR A 141 0.90 -13.91 7.20
CA THR A 141 1.41 -12.53 7.35
C THR A 141 1.75 -12.22 8.81
N PHE A 142 0.92 -12.66 9.76
CA PHE A 142 1.19 -12.51 11.18
C PHE A 142 2.47 -13.26 11.59
N ALA A 143 2.64 -14.51 11.12
CA ALA A 143 3.87 -15.26 11.34
C ALA A 143 5.09 -14.54 10.76
N ALA A 144 5.00 -14.00 9.54
CA ALA A 144 6.05 -13.17 8.95
C ALA A 144 6.41 -11.97 9.86
N PHE A 145 5.40 -11.26 10.38
CA PHE A 145 5.61 -10.13 11.29
C PHE A 145 6.35 -10.55 12.58
N ILE A 146 5.96 -11.69 13.19
CA ILE A 146 6.64 -12.21 14.38
C ILE A 146 8.08 -12.62 14.08
N VAL A 147 8.34 -13.26 12.93
CA VAL A 147 9.70 -13.61 12.50
C VAL A 147 10.55 -12.34 12.30
N MET A 148 9.99 -11.29 11.69
CA MET A 148 10.66 -9.99 11.54
C MET A 148 10.98 -9.35 12.89
N LEU A 149 10.06 -9.41 13.87
CA LEU A 149 10.33 -8.97 15.24
C LEU A 149 11.47 -9.77 15.89
N GLY A 150 11.60 -11.05 15.55
CA GLY A 150 12.72 -11.90 15.94
C GLY A 150 14.09 -11.29 15.61
N ALA A 151 14.18 -10.52 14.52
CA ALA A 151 15.43 -9.90 14.10
C ALA A 151 15.98 -8.88 15.12
N PHE A 152 15.14 -8.27 15.97
CA PHE A 152 15.59 -7.39 17.05
C PHE A 152 16.36 -8.10 18.15
N PHE A 153 16.14 -9.41 18.32
CA PHE A 153 16.82 -10.23 19.33
C PHE A 153 18.12 -10.85 18.81
N THR A 154 18.54 -10.46 17.60
CA THR A 154 19.81 -10.84 16.99
C THR A 154 20.58 -9.57 16.63
N VAL A 155 21.73 -9.70 15.96
CA VAL A 155 22.29 -8.53 15.27
C VAL A 155 21.40 -8.24 14.08
N MET A 156 20.73 -7.09 14.13
CA MET A 156 19.76 -6.65 13.11
C MET A 156 20.36 -6.75 11.70
N PRO A 157 19.54 -7.06 10.68
CA PRO A 157 19.99 -7.02 9.29
C PRO A 157 20.37 -5.58 8.91
N ILE A 158 21.55 -5.39 8.29
CA ILE A 158 22.09 -4.06 7.97
C ILE A 158 22.11 -3.75 6.46
N ALA A 159 21.57 -4.64 5.62
CA ALA A 159 21.65 -4.55 4.16
C ALA A 159 20.62 -3.58 3.52
N GLY A 160 19.90 -2.80 4.33
CA GLY A 160 18.75 -2.02 3.90
C GLY A 160 17.55 -2.91 3.53
N TRP A 161 16.37 -2.32 3.37
CA TRP A 161 15.17 -3.05 2.93
C TRP A 161 15.31 -3.66 1.52
N THR A 162 16.32 -3.20 0.75
CA THR A 162 16.70 -3.71 -0.58
C THR A 162 17.57 -4.97 -0.51
N SER A 163 18.21 -5.22 0.64
CA SER A 163 18.97 -6.44 0.95
C SER A 163 19.95 -6.88 -0.15
N TYR A 164 20.79 -5.97 -0.65
CA TYR A 164 21.67 -6.26 -1.77
C TYR A 164 22.73 -7.35 -1.44
N PRO A 165 22.98 -8.32 -2.35
CA PRO A 165 23.79 -9.52 -2.08
C PRO A 165 25.21 -9.27 -1.62
N THR A 166 25.80 -8.15 -2.03
CA THR A 166 27.14 -7.76 -1.59
C THR A 166 27.26 -7.63 -0.07
N LEU A 167 26.14 -7.36 0.62
CA LEU A 167 26.07 -7.26 2.09
C LEU A 167 25.15 -8.33 2.71
N SER A 168 24.19 -8.86 1.95
CA SER A 168 23.17 -9.79 2.46
C SER A 168 23.44 -11.27 2.17
N ALA A 169 24.22 -11.62 1.14
CA ALA A 169 24.37 -13.03 0.73
C ALA A 169 25.36 -13.83 1.57
N LEU A 170 26.22 -13.15 2.33
CA LEU A 170 27.30 -13.79 3.07
C LEU A 170 27.14 -13.55 4.58
N PRO A 171 27.15 -14.61 5.41
CA PRO A 171 27.07 -14.49 6.86
C PRO A 171 28.22 -13.70 7.51
N ASN A 172 29.33 -13.48 6.81
CA ASN A 172 30.49 -12.73 7.30
C ASN A 172 30.58 -11.29 6.75
N ALA A 173 29.68 -10.85 5.87
CA ALA A 173 29.78 -9.55 5.20
C ALA A 173 29.30 -8.35 6.00
N GLY A 174 28.69 -8.54 7.18
CA GLY A 174 28.32 -7.44 8.06
C GLY A 174 27.11 -7.69 8.97
N SER A 175 26.35 -8.77 8.76
CA SER A 175 25.35 -9.25 9.71
C SER A 175 25.77 -10.62 10.24
N LEU A 176 25.80 -10.80 11.57
CA LEU A 176 25.93 -12.13 12.19
C LEU A 176 24.80 -13.03 11.66
N PRO A 177 24.99 -14.36 11.58
CA PRO A 177 24.25 -15.25 10.67
C PRO A 177 22.72 -15.04 10.69
N TRP A 178 22.11 -14.93 11.86
CA TRP A 178 20.67 -15.10 12.00
C TRP A 178 19.81 -13.89 11.60
N GLY A 179 20.29 -12.65 11.75
CA GLY A 179 19.43 -11.47 11.55
C GLY A 179 18.94 -11.31 10.11
N GLN A 180 19.83 -11.55 9.15
CA GLN A 180 19.51 -11.52 7.73
C GLN A 180 18.70 -12.76 7.30
N ASP A 181 18.92 -13.93 7.92
CA ASP A 181 18.11 -15.13 7.65
C ASP A 181 16.66 -14.95 8.13
N LEU A 182 16.45 -14.37 9.32
CA LEU A 182 15.12 -14.03 9.83
C LEU A 182 14.42 -13.01 8.92
N TRP A 183 15.15 -12.01 8.42
CA TRP A 183 14.61 -11.07 7.44
C TRP A 183 14.12 -11.81 6.17
N LEU A 184 14.97 -12.66 5.58
CA LEU A 184 14.63 -13.42 4.37
C LEU A 184 13.46 -14.37 4.59
N LEU A 185 13.45 -15.09 5.70
CA LEU A 185 12.36 -16.01 6.06
C LEU A 185 11.03 -15.26 6.24
N SER A 186 11.06 -14.13 6.94
CA SER A 186 9.88 -13.28 7.08
C SER A 186 9.37 -12.79 5.72
N ILE A 187 10.25 -12.29 4.85
CA ILE A 187 9.83 -11.83 3.51
C ILE A 187 9.27 -12.98 2.69
N ALA A 188 9.85 -14.19 2.75
CA ALA A 188 9.32 -15.36 2.05
C ALA A 188 7.89 -15.72 2.53
N LEU A 189 7.66 -15.73 3.84
CA LEU A 189 6.33 -15.95 4.41
C LEU A 189 5.35 -14.86 3.98
N PHE A 190 5.78 -13.59 3.99
CA PHE A 190 4.97 -12.46 3.55
C PHE A 190 4.58 -12.57 2.06
N CYS A 191 5.51 -12.96 1.19
CA CYS A 191 5.22 -13.19 -0.23
C CYS A 191 4.20 -14.31 -0.42
N ALA A 192 4.38 -15.45 0.27
CA ALA A 192 3.43 -16.56 0.19
C ALA A 192 2.03 -16.13 0.64
N ALA A 193 1.94 -15.36 1.73
CA ALA A 193 0.69 -14.78 2.20
C ALA A 193 0.03 -13.84 1.19
N SER A 194 0.84 -12.99 0.54
CA SER A 194 0.39 -12.02 -0.46
C SER A 194 -0.11 -12.69 -1.73
N LEU A 195 0.51 -13.78 -2.18
CA LEU A 195 0.05 -14.58 -3.32
C LEU A 195 -1.32 -15.22 -3.06
N MET A 196 -1.51 -15.79 -1.86
CA MET A 196 -2.82 -16.32 -1.43
C MET A 196 -3.90 -15.25 -1.42
N GLY A 197 -3.58 -14.06 -0.89
CA GLY A 197 -4.47 -12.90 -0.90
C GLY A 197 -4.81 -12.45 -2.32
N ALA A 198 -3.80 -12.25 -3.17
CA ALA A 198 -3.97 -11.78 -4.55
C ALA A 198 -4.93 -12.67 -5.36
N LEU A 199 -4.75 -14.00 -5.30
CA LEU A 199 -5.66 -14.95 -5.95
C LEU A 199 -7.10 -14.77 -5.46
N ASN A 200 -7.29 -14.67 -4.15
CA ASN A 200 -8.61 -14.52 -3.55
C ASN A 200 -9.29 -13.21 -3.97
N PHE A 201 -8.57 -12.09 -3.98
CA PHE A 201 -9.10 -10.80 -4.42
C PHE A 201 -9.52 -10.80 -5.90
N ILE A 202 -8.73 -11.41 -6.78
CA ILE A 202 -9.02 -11.52 -8.21
C ILE A 202 -10.31 -12.32 -8.42
N THR A 203 -10.38 -13.54 -7.87
CA THR A 203 -11.56 -14.41 -7.99
C THR A 203 -12.80 -13.76 -7.40
N THR A 204 -12.68 -13.17 -6.20
CA THR A 204 -13.80 -12.45 -5.55
C THR A 204 -14.33 -11.34 -6.45
N THR A 205 -13.44 -10.53 -7.02
CA THR A 205 -13.85 -9.41 -7.87
C THR A 205 -14.53 -9.87 -9.15
N LEU A 206 -14.05 -10.94 -9.79
CA LEU A 206 -14.55 -11.38 -11.09
C LEU A 206 -15.83 -12.19 -10.98
N ASP A 207 -15.91 -13.09 -10.01
CA ASP A 207 -16.92 -14.16 -9.99
C ASP A 207 -18.05 -13.91 -8.99
N LEU A 208 -17.84 -13.08 -7.95
CA LEU A 208 -18.83 -12.90 -6.86
C LEU A 208 -19.61 -11.57 -6.91
N ARG A 209 -19.49 -10.79 -7.98
CA ARG A 209 -20.28 -9.56 -8.17
C ARG A 209 -21.77 -9.85 -8.21
N CYS A 210 -22.57 -9.01 -7.56
CA CYS A 210 -24.02 -9.13 -7.60
C CYS A 210 -24.63 -8.77 -8.96
N LYS A 211 -25.91 -9.10 -9.15
CA LYS A 211 -26.64 -8.81 -10.38
C LYS A 211 -26.64 -7.31 -10.69
N GLY A 212 -26.29 -6.97 -11.93
CA GLY A 212 -26.24 -5.60 -12.41
C GLY A 212 -24.94 -4.84 -12.08
N MET A 213 -24.05 -5.42 -11.26
CA MET A 213 -22.69 -4.91 -11.01
C MET A 213 -21.75 -5.33 -12.15
N SER A 214 -21.86 -4.67 -13.30
CA SER A 214 -20.88 -4.84 -14.38
C SER A 214 -19.53 -4.24 -13.98
N LEU A 215 -18.45 -4.62 -14.68
CA LEU A 215 -17.12 -4.01 -14.49
C LEU A 215 -17.19 -2.47 -14.55
N TRP A 216 -18.01 -1.91 -15.46
CA TRP A 216 -18.17 -0.46 -15.60
C TRP A 216 -18.98 0.20 -14.49
N ARG A 217 -19.62 -0.56 -13.60
CA ARG A 217 -20.37 -0.04 -12.46
C ARG A 217 -19.66 -0.24 -11.12
N MET A 218 -18.49 -0.87 -11.11
CA MET A 218 -17.70 -1.02 -9.88
C MET A 218 -17.16 0.32 -9.38
N PRO A 219 -17.16 0.58 -8.06
CA PRO A 219 -16.42 1.71 -7.49
C PRO A 219 -14.92 1.68 -7.87
N LEU A 220 -14.28 2.85 -7.92
CA LEU A 220 -12.85 2.97 -8.21
C LEU A 220 -11.96 2.32 -7.14
N THR A 221 -12.42 2.23 -5.89
CA THR A 221 -11.78 1.43 -4.83
C THR A 221 -11.66 -0.04 -5.24
N CYS A 222 -12.75 -0.65 -5.72
CA CYS A 222 -12.75 -2.02 -6.23
C CYS A 222 -11.80 -2.19 -7.42
N TRP A 223 -11.82 -1.26 -8.38
CA TRP A 223 -10.88 -1.29 -9.52
C TRP A 223 -9.42 -1.23 -9.06
N THR A 224 -9.10 -0.38 -8.09
CA THR A 224 -7.73 -0.29 -7.58
C THR A 224 -7.31 -1.52 -6.80
N TRP A 225 -8.17 -2.13 -5.99
CA TRP A 225 -7.87 -3.38 -5.31
C TRP A 225 -7.72 -4.56 -6.28
N PHE A 226 -8.51 -4.56 -7.36
CA PHE A 226 -8.42 -5.56 -8.42
C PHE A 226 -7.09 -5.49 -9.17
N VAL A 227 -6.70 -4.30 -9.64
CA VAL A 227 -5.41 -4.12 -10.33
C VAL A 227 -4.24 -4.36 -9.36
N THR A 228 -4.37 -3.93 -8.11
CA THR A 228 -3.37 -4.21 -7.06
C THR A 228 -3.19 -5.71 -6.83
N ALA A 229 -4.27 -6.49 -6.83
CA ALA A 229 -4.19 -7.94 -6.69
C ALA A 229 -3.48 -8.59 -7.90
N ILE A 230 -3.73 -8.11 -9.12
CA ILE A 230 -3.01 -8.58 -10.33
C ILE A 230 -1.51 -8.29 -10.22
N LEU A 231 -1.16 -7.05 -9.84
CA LEU A 231 0.23 -6.67 -9.59
C LEU A 231 0.87 -7.59 -8.53
N GLY A 232 0.17 -7.79 -7.41
CA GLY A 232 0.65 -8.63 -6.30
C GLY A 232 0.91 -10.07 -6.72
N LEU A 233 0.00 -10.67 -7.49
CA LEU A 233 0.14 -12.04 -7.97
C LEU A 233 1.42 -12.23 -8.81
N LEU A 234 1.72 -11.27 -9.69
CA LEU A 234 2.86 -11.34 -10.60
C LEU A 234 4.18 -10.91 -9.94
N ALA A 235 4.15 -9.93 -9.04
CA ALA A 235 5.34 -9.35 -8.42
C ALA A 235 5.88 -10.18 -7.25
N PHE A 236 5.03 -10.59 -6.30
CA PHE A 236 5.48 -11.29 -5.09
C PHE A 236 6.08 -12.67 -5.38
N GLY A 237 5.67 -13.33 -6.47
CA GLY A 237 6.25 -14.60 -6.90
C GLY A 237 7.74 -14.48 -7.26
N VAL A 238 8.13 -13.35 -7.86
CA VAL A 238 9.53 -13.07 -8.22
C VAL A 238 10.37 -12.79 -6.97
N LEU A 239 9.84 -11.99 -6.02
CA LEU A 239 10.54 -11.73 -4.76
C LEU A 239 10.69 -13.00 -3.92
N LEU A 240 9.65 -13.84 -3.85
CA LEU A 240 9.72 -15.12 -3.14
C LEU A 240 10.86 -15.98 -3.69
N SER A 241 10.92 -16.10 -5.02
CA SER A 241 11.98 -16.86 -5.69
C SER A 241 13.36 -16.28 -5.40
N GLY A 242 13.54 -14.96 -5.58
CA GLY A 242 14.81 -14.30 -5.29
C GLY A 242 15.26 -14.48 -3.83
N GLY A 243 14.34 -14.26 -2.88
CA GLY A 243 14.60 -14.40 -1.44
C GLY A 243 14.98 -15.83 -1.05
N LEU A 244 14.32 -16.84 -1.62
CA LEU A 244 14.69 -18.24 -1.40
C LEU A 244 16.08 -18.57 -1.96
N LEU A 245 16.41 -18.10 -3.18
CA LEU A 245 17.74 -18.27 -3.75
C LEU A 245 18.82 -17.60 -2.87
N LEU A 246 18.52 -16.44 -2.29
CA LEU A 246 19.46 -15.73 -1.42
C LEU A 246 19.62 -16.45 -0.08
N LEU A 247 18.55 -17.06 0.44
CA LEU A 247 18.61 -17.90 1.62
C LEU A 247 19.44 -19.17 1.37
N LEU A 248 19.36 -19.75 0.17
CA LEU A 248 20.19 -20.88 -0.26
C LEU A 248 21.66 -20.48 -0.40
N ASP A 249 21.97 -19.30 -0.93
CA ASP A 249 23.36 -18.81 -0.99
C ASP A 249 23.97 -18.68 0.42
N ARG A 250 23.15 -18.27 1.39
CA ARG A 250 23.58 -18.14 2.79
C ARG A 250 23.72 -19.48 3.54
N ASN A 251 22.83 -20.44 3.28
CA ASN A 251 22.66 -21.61 4.15
C ASN A 251 22.93 -22.96 3.49
N ALA A 252 22.82 -23.04 2.16
CA ALA A 252 22.94 -24.28 1.40
C ALA A 252 24.18 -24.31 0.47
N GLY A 253 25.00 -23.25 0.46
CA GLY A 253 26.23 -23.16 -0.32
C GLY A 253 26.01 -23.00 -1.83
N THR A 254 24.84 -22.50 -2.23
CA THR A 254 24.61 -22.12 -3.63
C THR A 254 25.29 -20.79 -3.95
N SER A 255 25.35 -20.42 -5.23
CA SER A 255 26.09 -19.24 -5.70
C SER A 255 25.31 -18.50 -6.78
N PHE A 256 24.06 -18.11 -6.49
CA PHE A 256 23.23 -17.37 -7.44
C PHE A 256 23.64 -15.91 -7.55
N PHE A 257 23.96 -15.28 -6.42
CA PHE A 257 24.20 -13.84 -6.32
C PHE A 257 25.64 -13.47 -5.91
N VAL A 258 26.42 -14.44 -5.43
CA VAL A 258 27.80 -14.22 -5.00
C VAL A 258 28.78 -14.45 -6.17
N PRO A 259 29.50 -13.43 -6.64
CA PRO A 259 30.42 -13.57 -7.77
C PRO A 259 31.71 -14.28 -7.35
N GLY A 260 32.36 -14.93 -8.32
CA GLY A 260 33.67 -15.54 -8.15
C GLY A 260 34.75 -14.52 -7.79
N GLY A 261 35.66 -14.91 -6.90
CA GLY A 261 36.78 -14.07 -6.48
C GLY A 261 36.41 -12.94 -5.50
N LEU A 262 35.16 -12.89 -5.01
CA LEU A 262 34.76 -11.93 -3.99
C LEU A 262 35.58 -12.12 -2.71
N VAL A 263 36.16 -11.04 -2.20
CA VAL A 263 36.90 -11.02 -0.92
C VAL A 263 36.10 -10.21 0.08
N VAL A 264 35.78 -10.84 1.22
CA VAL A 264 35.06 -10.20 2.33
C VAL A 264 35.89 -10.40 3.60
N ASN A 265 36.19 -9.30 4.30
CA ASN A 265 37.02 -9.31 5.51
C ASN A 265 38.37 -10.03 5.32
N GLY A 266 39.00 -9.84 4.15
CA GLY A 266 40.28 -10.48 3.81
C GLY A 266 40.18 -11.96 3.45
N VAL A 267 38.97 -12.54 3.40
CA VAL A 267 38.74 -13.95 3.05
C VAL A 267 38.08 -14.05 1.68
N GLN A 268 38.75 -14.74 0.76
CA GLN A 268 38.17 -15.10 -0.54
C GLN A 268 37.04 -16.10 -0.35
N GLN A 269 35.88 -15.78 -0.91
CA GLN A 269 34.70 -16.61 -0.83
C GLN A 269 34.80 -17.79 -1.80
N ARG A 270 34.29 -18.95 -1.39
CA ARG A 270 34.32 -20.19 -2.20
C ARG A 270 33.26 -20.24 -3.30
N HIS A 271 32.49 -19.17 -3.46
CA HIS A 271 31.41 -19.03 -4.42
C HIS A 271 31.98 -18.71 -5.82
N GLU A 272 31.32 -19.20 -6.87
CA GLU A 272 31.67 -18.94 -8.27
C GLU A 272 30.40 -18.71 -9.12
N GLY A 273 30.51 -17.93 -10.20
CA GLY A 273 29.48 -17.79 -11.23
C GLY A 273 28.24 -16.93 -10.89
N GLY A 274 28.04 -16.52 -9.63
CA GLY A 274 26.89 -15.71 -9.23
C GLY A 274 26.95 -14.25 -9.70
N SER A 275 25.81 -13.57 -9.72
CA SER A 275 25.69 -12.17 -10.14
C SER A 275 24.90 -11.33 -9.15
N PRO A 276 25.52 -10.32 -8.50
CA PRO A 276 24.80 -9.38 -7.63
C PRO A 276 23.73 -8.58 -8.38
N LEU A 277 23.91 -8.34 -9.68
CA LEU A 277 22.96 -7.61 -10.52
C LEU A 277 21.70 -8.42 -10.80
N LEU A 278 21.79 -9.75 -10.79
CA LEU A 278 20.61 -10.62 -10.91
C LEU A 278 19.62 -10.33 -9.79
N TRP A 279 20.09 -10.20 -8.55
CA TRP A 279 19.23 -9.80 -7.43
C TRP A 279 18.61 -8.44 -7.67
N GLN A 280 19.36 -7.44 -8.14
CA GLN A 280 18.80 -6.11 -8.40
C GLN A 280 17.65 -6.18 -9.40
N HIS A 281 17.80 -6.96 -10.49
CA HIS A 281 16.72 -7.15 -11.45
C HIS A 281 15.50 -7.85 -10.82
N LEU A 282 15.69 -8.96 -10.08
CA LEU A 282 14.58 -9.69 -9.45
C LEU A 282 13.88 -8.84 -8.38
N PHE A 283 14.67 -8.20 -7.51
CA PHE A 283 14.17 -7.35 -6.44
C PHE A 283 13.42 -6.14 -6.99
N TRP A 284 13.94 -5.43 -8.00
CA TRP A 284 13.26 -4.25 -8.54
C TRP A 284 12.12 -4.60 -9.49
N PHE A 285 12.17 -5.73 -10.18
CA PHE A 285 11.03 -6.26 -10.91
C PHE A 285 9.84 -6.48 -9.99
N PHE A 286 10.08 -6.88 -8.73
CA PHE A 286 9.07 -6.82 -7.68
C PHE A 286 8.84 -5.37 -7.17
N GLY A 287 9.93 -4.70 -6.81
CA GLY A 287 9.90 -3.52 -5.94
C GLY A 287 9.25 -2.31 -6.57
N HIS A 288 9.30 -2.18 -7.91
CA HIS A 288 8.58 -1.10 -8.56
C HIS A 288 7.08 -1.36 -8.73
N PRO A 289 6.61 -2.54 -9.17
CA PRO A 289 5.20 -2.91 -8.99
C PRO A 289 4.71 -2.77 -7.55
N GLU A 290 5.52 -3.10 -6.55
CA GLU A 290 5.16 -2.95 -5.13
C GLU A 290 4.81 -1.52 -4.75
N VAL A 291 5.54 -0.52 -5.26
CA VAL A 291 5.16 0.87 -4.96
C VAL A 291 3.79 1.23 -5.52
N TYR A 292 3.35 0.58 -6.61
CA TYR A 292 1.98 0.73 -7.12
C TYR A 292 0.96 -0.05 -6.30
N ILE A 293 1.32 -1.26 -5.83
CA ILE A 293 0.49 -2.03 -4.89
C ILE A 293 0.18 -1.22 -3.63
N ALA A 294 1.17 -0.49 -3.12
CA ALA A 294 1.02 0.39 -1.97
C ALA A 294 0.12 1.61 -2.24
N ILE A 295 0.27 2.29 -3.38
CA ILE A 295 -0.37 3.59 -3.62
C ILE A 295 -1.75 3.49 -4.31
N LEU A 296 -1.98 2.48 -5.16
CA LEU A 296 -3.21 2.36 -5.96
C LEU A 296 -4.48 2.30 -5.09
N PRO A 297 -4.55 1.51 -3.99
CA PRO A 297 -5.72 1.54 -3.12
C PRO A 297 -5.98 2.93 -2.54
N GLY A 298 -4.93 3.67 -2.16
CA GLY A 298 -5.02 5.06 -1.71
C GLY A 298 -5.60 5.99 -2.80
N MET A 299 -5.22 5.78 -4.06
CA MET A 299 -5.83 6.50 -5.20
C MET A 299 -7.32 6.18 -5.37
N GLY A 300 -7.73 4.94 -5.13
CA GLY A 300 -9.13 4.51 -5.19
C GLY A 300 -9.96 5.20 -4.11
N VAL A 301 -9.45 5.17 -2.87
CA VAL A 301 -10.04 5.86 -1.72
C VAL A 301 -10.15 7.36 -1.99
N ALA A 302 -9.06 8.02 -2.39
CA ALA A 302 -9.07 9.44 -2.69
C ALA A 302 -10.13 9.77 -3.77
N SER A 303 -10.21 8.97 -4.84
CA SER A 303 -11.24 9.16 -5.86
C SER A 303 -12.65 9.11 -5.27
N GLN A 304 -12.96 8.08 -4.48
CA GLN A 304 -14.28 7.92 -3.87
C GLN A 304 -14.64 9.07 -2.92
N LEU A 305 -13.71 9.48 -2.06
CA LEU A 305 -13.94 10.55 -1.10
C LEU A 305 -14.09 11.92 -1.78
N LEU A 306 -13.27 12.21 -2.78
CA LEU A 306 -13.36 13.46 -3.53
C LEU A 306 -14.72 13.61 -4.21
N SER A 307 -15.27 12.54 -4.79
CA SER A 307 -16.63 12.56 -5.36
C SER A 307 -17.70 12.71 -4.27
N THR A 308 -17.62 11.89 -3.22
CA THR A 308 -18.60 11.85 -2.12
C THR A 308 -18.75 13.21 -1.45
N PHE A 309 -17.63 13.88 -1.14
CA PHE A 309 -17.65 15.15 -0.42
C PHE A 309 -17.72 16.38 -1.31
N SER A 310 -17.46 16.26 -2.61
CA SER A 310 -17.74 17.34 -3.59
C SER A 310 -19.20 17.33 -4.07
N ARG A 311 -19.98 16.29 -3.70
CA ARG A 311 -21.35 16.04 -4.16
C ARG A 311 -21.46 16.04 -5.69
N LYS A 312 -20.46 15.47 -6.36
CA LYS A 312 -20.33 15.48 -7.82
C LYS A 312 -19.83 14.12 -8.33
N PRO A 313 -20.30 13.64 -9.49
CA PRO A 313 -19.75 12.44 -10.11
C PRO A 313 -18.26 12.57 -10.39
N ILE A 314 -17.57 11.44 -10.45
CA ILE A 314 -16.17 11.39 -10.88
C ILE A 314 -16.06 11.97 -12.30
N PHE A 315 -15.23 13.01 -12.44
CA PHE A 315 -14.88 13.51 -13.75
C PHE A 315 -14.05 12.46 -14.50
N GLY A 316 -14.57 11.96 -15.64
CA GLY A 316 -13.86 11.00 -16.47
C GLY A 316 -13.70 9.61 -15.83
N TYR A 317 -14.75 9.02 -15.25
CA TYR A 317 -14.70 7.69 -14.63
C TYR A 317 -14.02 6.61 -15.51
N ARG A 318 -14.36 6.51 -16.80
CA ARG A 318 -13.70 5.55 -17.71
C ARG A 318 -12.21 5.85 -17.89
N ALA A 319 -11.84 7.12 -18.03
CA ALA A 319 -10.45 7.54 -18.12
C ALA A 319 -9.68 7.21 -16.83
N MET A 320 -10.31 7.34 -15.66
CA MET A 320 -9.74 6.90 -14.38
C MET A 320 -9.45 5.39 -14.38
N VAL A 321 -10.39 4.56 -14.85
CA VAL A 321 -10.21 3.10 -14.93
C VAL A 321 -9.07 2.74 -15.89
N PHE A 322 -9.04 3.31 -17.09
CA PHE A 322 -7.94 3.10 -18.04
C PHE A 322 -6.59 3.56 -17.48
N ALA A 323 -6.55 4.68 -16.76
CA ALA A 323 -5.32 5.14 -16.12
C ALA A 323 -4.83 4.18 -15.03
N VAL A 324 -5.72 3.61 -14.22
CA VAL A 324 -5.35 2.58 -13.21
C VAL A 324 -4.79 1.33 -13.89
N MET A 325 -5.42 0.85 -14.96
CA MET A 325 -4.91 -0.30 -15.72
C MET A 325 -3.57 -0.01 -16.39
N ALA A 326 -3.40 1.19 -16.95
CA ALA A 326 -2.15 1.62 -17.57
C ALA A 326 -1.00 1.70 -16.55
N ILE A 327 -1.25 2.23 -15.34
CA ILE A 327 -0.27 2.22 -14.24
C ILE A 327 0.08 0.77 -13.87
N GLY A 328 -0.90 -0.12 -13.76
CA GLY A 328 -0.66 -1.53 -13.47
C GLY A 328 0.21 -2.22 -14.53
N LEU A 329 -0.08 -2.01 -15.82
CA LEU A 329 0.69 -2.59 -16.91
C LEU A 329 2.11 -2.02 -16.97
N LEU A 330 2.24 -0.69 -16.99
CA LEU A 330 3.55 -0.02 -17.10
C LEU A 330 4.42 -0.26 -15.86
N GLY A 331 3.82 -0.54 -14.70
CA GLY A 331 4.56 -0.84 -13.47
C GLY A 331 5.52 -2.02 -13.61
N PHE A 332 5.23 -2.98 -14.48
CA PHE A 332 6.12 -4.12 -14.79
C PHE A 332 7.17 -3.81 -15.86
N MET A 333 7.16 -2.63 -16.48
CA MET A 333 8.01 -2.31 -17.63
C MET A 333 9.12 -1.29 -17.33
N VAL A 334 9.24 -0.84 -16.07
CA VAL A 334 10.08 0.32 -15.73
C VAL A 334 11.11 0.07 -14.62
N TRP A 335 11.17 -1.14 -14.06
CA TRP A 335 11.96 -1.43 -12.85
C TRP A 335 13.45 -1.07 -12.96
N GLY A 336 14.02 -1.11 -14.17
CA GLY A 336 15.41 -0.78 -14.42
C GLY A 336 15.80 0.65 -14.08
N HIS A 337 14.84 1.57 -13.89
CA HIS A 337 15.14 2.93 -13.44
C HIS A 337 15.75 3.02 -12.03
N HIS A 338 15.60 1.98 -11.19
CA HIS A 338 16.28 1.91 -9.89
C HIS A 338 17.74 1.45 -10.00
N MET A 339 18.17 1.15 -11.22
CA MET A 339 19.46 0.51 -11.52
C MET A 339 20.30 1.38 -12.48
N PHE A 340 20.01 2.68 -12.64
CA PHE A 340 20.80 3.51 -13.56
C PHE A 340 22.29 3.60 -13.19
N MET A 341 22.64 3.41 -11.92
CA MET A 341 24.02 3.31 -11.43
C MET A 341 24.62 1.89 -11.51
N SER A 342 23.94 0.91 -12.12
CA SER A 342 24.40 -0.47 -12.19
C SER A 342 25.45 -0.74 -13.26
N GLY A 343 25.79 0.26 -14.08
CA GLY A 343 26.65 0.10 -15.26
C GLY A 343 25.92 -0.48 -16.49
N MET A 344 24.58 -0.42 -16.51
CA MET A 344 23.80 -0.84 -17.68
C MET A 344 24.11 -0.02 -18.93
N SER A 345 23.89 -0.62 -20.10
CA SER A 345 24.07 0.06 -21.39
C SER A 345 23.24 1.36 -21.44
N PRO A 346 23.79 2.48 -21.96
CA PRO A 346 23.05 3.72 -22.13
C PRO A 346 21.75 3.58 -22.92
N TYR A 347 21.70 2.65 -23.88
CA TYR A 347 20.48 2.35 -24.65
C TYR A 347 19.38 1.73 -23.78
N THR A 348 19.75 0.81 -22.88
CA THR A 348 18.83 0.20 -21.92
C THR A 348 18.35 1.25 -20.91
N ALA A 349 19.26 2.09 -20.40
CA ALA A 349 18.90 3.18 -19.50
C ALA A 349 17.92 4.17 -20.15
N PHE A 350 18.13 4.52 -21.42
CA PHE A 350 17.22 5.38 -22.18
C PHE A 350 15.83 4.73 -22.35
N ALA A 351 15.76 3.43 -22.67
CA ALA A 351 14.48 2.73 -22.81
C ALA A 351 13.68 2.73 -21.50
N PHE A 352 14.33 2.41 -20.37
CA PHE A 352 13.68 2.48 -19.05
C PHE A 352 13.27 3.91 -18.68
N SER A 353 14.11 4.90 -18.99
CA SER A 353 13.79 6.32 -18.76
C SER A 353 12.52 6.75 -19.51
N LEU A 354 12.43 6.43 -20.81
CA LEU A 354 11.26 6.77 -21.62
C LEU A 354 9.98 6.12 -21.08
N MET A 355 10.04 4.83 -20.75
CA MET A 355 8.88 4.11 -20.19
C MET A 355 8.48 4.65 -18.81
N THR A 356 9.46 5.03 -17.99
CA THR A 356 9.20 5.65 -16.67
C THR A 356 8.50 7.00 -16.83
N MET A 357 8.99 7.84 -17.75
CA MET A 357 8.34 9.12 -18.05
C MET A 357 6.92 8.94 -18.58
N ALA A 358 6.66 7.86 -19.35
CA ALA A 358 5.33 7.55 -19.86
C ALA A 358 4.31 7.27 -18.74
N ILE A 359 4.73 6.78 -17.56
CA ILE A 359 3.84 6.61 -16.39
C ILE A 359 3.33 7.95 -15.84
N GLY A 360 4.04 9.05 -16.11
CA GLY A 360 3.56 10.39 -15.81
C GLY A 360 2.21 10.70 -16.45
N VAL A 361 1.92 10.13 -17.63
CA VAL A 361 0.67 10.38 -18.38
C VAL A 361 -0.57 9.85 -17.65
N PRO A 362 -0.71 8.55 -17.33
CA PRO A 362 -1.89 8.08 -16.60
C PRO A 362 -2.00 8.70 -15.20
N SER A 363 -0.87 9.01 -14.55
CA SER A 363 -0.86 9.72 -13.26
C SER A 363 -1.41 11.15 -13.38
N ALA A 364 -1.06 11.86 -14.44
CA ALA A 364 -1.60 13.19 -14.74
C ALA A 364 -3.09 13.12 -15.04
N ILE A 365 -3.56 12.15 -15.84
CA ILE A 365 -4.99 11.94 -16.11
C ILE A 365 -5.77 11.80 -14.80
N LYS A 366 -5.29 10.97 -13.86
CA LYS A 366 -5.94 10.84 -12.56
C LYS A 366 -5.95 12.14 -11.77
N THR A 367 -4.83 12.86 -11.76
CA THR A 367 -4.69 14.14 -11.06
C THR A 367 -5.68 15.18 -11.59
N PHE A 368 -5.74 15.38 -12.91
CA PHE A 368 -6.69 16.31 -13.51
C PHE A 368 -8.14 15.87 -13.31
N ASN A 369 -8.42 14.57 -13.31
CA ASN A 369 -9.76 14.05 -13.02
C ASN A 369 -10.16 14.28 -11.56
N TRP A 370 -9.24 14.18 -10.59
CA TRP A 370 -9.51 14.56 -9.20
C TRP A 370 -9.84 16.05 -9.07
N LEU A 371 -9.03 16.91 -9.70
CA LEU A 371 -9.29 18.36 -9.73
C LEU A 371 -10.62 18.68 -10.40
N GLY A 372 -10.92 18.04 -11.53
CA GLY A 372 -12.19 18.18 -12.26
C GLY A 372 -13.40 17.67 -11.46
N THR A 373 -13.22 16.66 -10.60
CA THR A 373 -14.26 16.15 -9.69
C THR A 373 -14.57 17.17 -8.59
N MET A 374 -13.57 17.87 -8.06
CA MET A 374 -13.79 18.94 -7.07
C MET A 374 -14.29 20.24 -7.70
N TRP A 375 -13.91 20.51 -8.94
CA TRP A 375 -14.24 21.76 -9.64
C TRP A 375 -15.75 21.97 -9.73
N ARG A 376 -16.20 23.14 -9.24
CA ARG A 376 -17.62 23.54 -9.12
C ARG A 376 -18.48 22.58 -8.28
N GLY A 377 -17.86 21.77 -7.41
CA GLY A 377 -18.57 20.97 -6.42
C GLY A 377 -18.99 21.78 -5.18
N LYS A 378 -19.92 21.24 -4.40
CA LYS A 378 -20.28 21.77 -3.07
C LYS A 378 -19.47 21.04 -2.00
N ILE A 379 -18.21 21.46 -1.83
CA ILE A 379 -17.23 20.70 -1.05
C ILE A 379 -17.54 20.75 0.46
N ARG A 380 -17.70 19.57 1.06
CA ARG A 380 -17.82 19.37 2.50
C ARG A 380 -16.46 18.99 3.10
N PHE A 381 -15.82 19.90 3.83
CA PHE A 381 -14.49 19.71 4.42
C PHE A 381 -14.49 18.91 5.73
N TYR A 382 -15.03 17.69 5.69
CA TYR A 382 -14.85 16.73 6.78
C TYR A 382 -13.42 16.20 6.83
N THR A 383 -13.00 15.67 7.97
CA THR A 383 -11.66 15.09 8.15
C THR A 383 -11.24 14.12 7.03
N PRO A 384 -12.05 13.12 6.61
CA PRO A 384 -11.66 12.25 5.48
C PRO A 384 -11.43 13.02 4.17
N MET A 385 -12.21 14.08 3.90
CA MET A 385 -11.99 14.94 2.72
C MET A 385 -10.66 15.69 2.81
N LEU A 386 -10.29 16.20 3.99
CA LEU A 386 -9.00 16.88 4.18
C LEU A 386 -7.84 15.93 3.88
N PHE A 387 -7.86 14.70 4.39
CA PHE A 387 -6.83 13.71 4.09
C PHE A 387 -6.83 13.30 2.60
N ALA A 388 -7.98 13.22 1.93
CA ALA A 388 -8.05 12.97 0.49
C ALA A 388 -7.46 14.12 -0.35
N ILE A 389 -7.68 15.37 0.04
CA ILE A 389 -7.02 16.53 -0.60
C ILE A 389 -5.52 16.52 -0.30
N GLY A 390 -5.12 16.22 0.94
CA GLY A 390 -3.73 16.08 1.35
C GLY A 390 -3.00 14.97 0.57
N PHE A 391 -3.67 13.83 0.32
CA PHE A 391 -3.20 12.78 -0.57
C PHE A 391 -2.86 13.35 -1.95
N VAL A 392 -3.78 14.08 -2.58
CA VAL A 392 -3.56 14.66 -3.92
C VAL A 392 -2.40 15.66 -3.89
N SER A 393 -2.32 16.50 -2.86
CA SER A 393 -1.23 17.47 -2.69
C SER A 393 0.14 16.79 -2.60
N LEU A 394 0.27 15.79 -1.74
CA LEU A 394 1.51 15.03 -1.55
C LEU A 394 1.87 14.21 -2.79
N PHE A 395 0.86 13.59 -3.42
CA PHE A 395 1.04 12.82 -4.65
C PHE A 395 1.59 13.70 -5.79
N VAL A 396 1.03 14.90 -5.98
CA VAL A 396 1.55 15.86 -6.97
C VAL A 396 2.95 16.34 -6.60
N SER A 397 3.16 16.74 -5.34
CA SER A 397 4.46 17.28 -4.89
C SER A 397 5.58 16.25 -5.03
N GLY A 398 5.36 15.03 -4.58
CA GLY A 398 6.30 13.92 -4.76
C GLY A 398 6.39 13.50 -6.23
N GLY A 399 5.28 13.49 -6.96
CA GLY A 399 5.24 13.16 -8.39
C GLY A 399 6.07 14.09 -9.26
N LEU A 400 6.14 15.39 -8.93
CA LEU A 400 6.98 16.36 -9.64
C LEU A 400 8.48 16.13 -9.48
N SER A 401 8.92 15.50 -8.38
CA SER A 401 10.33 15.12 -8.20
C SER A 401 10.71 13.83 -8.96
N GLY A 402 9.73 13.00 -9.34
CA GLY A 402 9.94 11.74 -10.07
C GLY A 402 10.62 11.91 -11.44
N PRO A 403 10.20 12.84 -12.30
CA PRO A 403 10.85 13.10 -13.59
C PRO A 403 12.35 13.37 -13.51
N PHE A 404 12.84 13.98 -12.42
CA PHE A 404 14.28 14.18 -12.20
C PHE A 404 15.00 12.84 -12.02
N LEU A 405 14.41 11.92 -11.25
CA LEU A 405 14.98 10.58 -11.01
C LEU A 405 14.74 9.61 -12.17
N ALA A 406 13.73 9.86 -13.00
CA ALA A 406 13.44 9.07 -14.19
C ALA A 406 14.43 9.31 -15.34
N GLN A 407 15.30 10.32 -15.24
CA GLN A 407 16.29 10.68 -16.26
C GLN A 407 17.69 10.29 -15.78
N PRO A 408 18.40 9.36 -16.45
CA PRO A 408 19.72 8.90 -16.03
C PRO A 408 20.73 10.03 -15.81
N THR A 409 20.70 11.09 -16.63
CA THR A 409 21.61 12.23 -16.52
C THR A 409 21.45 13.03 -15.23
N LEU A 410 20.23 13.11 -14.71
CA LEU A 410 19.91 13.79 -13.45
C LEU A 410 19.93 12.82 -12.27
N ASP A 411 19.60 11.55 -12.49
CA ASP A 411 19.67 10.51 -11.47
C ASP A 411 21.11 10.23 -11.05
N ILE A 412 22.10 10.16 -11.95
CA ILE A 412 23.50 9.88 -11.58
C ILE A 412 24.01 10.70 -10.36
N PRO A 413 23.87 12.05 -10.31
CA PRO A 413 24.27 12.82 -9.15
C PRO A 413 23.29 12.77 -7.96
N LEU A 414 22.03 12.40 -8.19
CA LEU A 414 20.98 12.35 -7.15
C LEU A 414 20.77 10.94 -6.57
N HIS A 415 21.30 9.92 -7.24
CA HIS A 415 21.09 8.52 -6.93
C HIS A 415 21.59 8.24 -5.53
N ASP A 416 20.77 7.55 -4.75
CA ASP A 416 21.07 7.21 -3.35
C ASP A 416 21.40 8.42 -2.45
N THR A 417 20.96 9.62 -2.83
CA THR A 417 20.96 10.80 -1.94
C THR A 417 19.65 10.93 -1.17
N PHE A 418 19.59 11.91 -0.27
CA PHE A 418 18.35 12.31 0.39
C PHE A 418 17.26 12.81 -0.57
N PHE A 419 17.59 13.11 -1.85
CA PHE A 419 16.59 13.45 -2.85
C PHE A 419 15.67 12.26 -3.15
N VAL A 420 16.25 11.07 -3.32
CA VAL A 420 15.48 9.83 -3.52
C VAL A 420 14.66 9.49 -2.27
N VAL A 421 15.23 9.69 -1.09
CA VAL A 421 14.52 9.49 0.19
C VAL A 421 13.31 10.41 0.25
N ALA A 422 13.48 11.70 -0.05
CA ALA A 422 12.43 12.69 -0.02
C ALA A 422 11.32 12.43 -1.05
N HIS A 423 11.70 12.14 -2.30
CA HIS A 423 10.79 11.75 -3.37
C HIS A 423 9.89 10.59 -2.94
N PHE A 424 10.53 9.49 -2.52
CA PHE A 424 9.85 8.26 -2.13
C PHE A 424 8.92 8.47 -0.93
N HIS A 425 9.37 9.21 0.09
CA HIS A 425 8.54 9.48 1.26
C HIS A 425 7.36 10.40 0.96
N LEU A 426 7.47 11.38 0.06
CA LEU A 426 6.31 12.21 -0.28
C LEU A 426 5.23 11.41 -1.03
N ILE A 427 5.61 10.67 -2.07
CA ILE A 427 4.64 10.01 -2.97
C ILE A 427 4.18 8.64 -2.48
N MET A 428 5.12 7.77 -2.12
CA MET A 428 4.82 6.38 -1.78
C MET A 428 4.63 6.23 -0.28
N GLY A 429 5.51 6.83 0.52
CA GLY A 429 5.42 6.75 1.98
C GLY A 429 4.17 7.44 2.53
N VAL A 430 4.16 8.78 2.48
CA VAL A 430 3.19 9.59 3.22
C VAL A 430 1.90 9.81 2.44
N ALA A 431 1.92 9.98 1.12
CA ALA A 431 0.66 10.02 0.36
C ALA A 431 -0.15 8.73 0.56
N ALA A 432 0.46 7.53 0.51
CA ALA A 432 -0.27 6.29 0.83
C ALA A 432 -0.82 6.28 2.26
N ILE A 433 -0.06 6.76 3.25
CA ILE A 433 -0.53 6.93 4.64
C ILE A 433 -1.71 7.91 4.73
N PHE A 434 -1.70 9.00 3.97
CA PHE A 434 -2.86 9.90 3.88
C PHE A 434 -4.08 9.19 3.30
N GLY A 435 -3.87 8.28 2.33
CA GLY A 435 -4.92 7.37 1.86
C GLY A 435 -5.46 6.47 2.97
N ILE A 436 -4.59 5.90 3.81
CA ILE A 436 -4.98 5.07 4.98
C ILE A 436 -5.76 5.90 6.00
N PHE A 437 -5.35 7.13 6.29
CA PHE A 437 -6.07 8.01 7.20
C PHE A 437 -7.42 8.42 6.62
N ALA A 438 -7.47 8.81 5.34
CA ALA A 438 -8.71 9.14 4.65
C ALA A 438 -9.69 7.96 4.71
N ALA A 439 -9.23 6.76 4.39
CA ALA A 439 -10.00 5.52 4.48
C ALA A 439 -10.46 5.24 5.91
N THR A 440 -9.58 5.38 6.90
CA THR A 440 -9.93 5.18 8.32
C THR A 440 -11.05 6.13 8.72
N TYR A 441 -10.88 7.45 8.58
CA TYR A 441 -11.90 8.42 8.99
C TYR A 441 -13.23 8.24 8.24
N TYR A 442 -13.19 7.86 6.96
CA TYR A 442 -14.39 7.64 6.14
C TYR A 442 -15.13 6.36 6.54
N TRP A 443 -14.42 5.25 6.70
CA TRP A 443 -15.03 3.95 6.95
C TRP A 443 -15.11 3.54 8.41
N PHE A 444 -14.53 4.33 9.33
CA PHE A 444 -14.65 4.10 10.78
C PHE A 444 -16.09 3.91 11.26
N PRO A 445 -17.08 4.71 10.81
CA PRO A 445 -18.49 4.48 11.12
C PRO A 445 -18.98 3.10 10.71
N LYS A 446 -18.55 2.59 9.56
CA LYS A 446 -18.92 1.27 9.08
C LYS A 446 -18.21 0.15 9.85
N MET A 447 -16.93 0.32 10.17
CA MET A 447 -16.16 -0.69 10.91
C MET A 447 -16.58 -0.83 12.37
N PHE A 448 -16.93 0.27 13.03
CA PHE A 448 -17.12 0.31 14.49
C PHE A 448 -18.49 0.84 14.96
N GLY A 449 -19.37 1.25 14.05
CA GLY A 449 -20.73 1.72 14.37
C GLY A 449 -20.80 3.09 15.05
N ARG A 450 -19.70 3.84 15.06
CA ARG A 450 -19.58 5.14 15.75
C ARG A 450 -18.81 6.16 14.91
N MET A 451 -18.99 7.44 15.19
CA MET A 451 -18.28 8.54 14.53
C MET A 451 -16.96 8.87 15.25
N MET A 452 -15.93 9.24 14.48
CA MET A 452 -14.69 9.83 15.03
C MET A 452 -14.90 11.31 15.37
N SER A 453 -14.10 11.84 16.30
CA SER A 453 -14.11 13.28 16.58
C SER A 453 -13.52 14.07 15.41
N GLU A 454 -14.31 14.98 14.84
CA GLU A 454 -13.85 15.88 13.76
C GLU A 454 -12.81 16.89 14.24
N SER A 455 -12.90 17.41 15.47
CA SER A 455 -11.92 18.36 15.99
C SER A 455 -10.54 17.74 16.15
N LEU A 456 -10.46 16.53 16.73
CA LEU A 456 -9.21 15.78 16.82
C LEU A 456 -8.72 15.34 15.43
N GLY A 457 -9.65 14.99 14.53
CA GLY A 457 -9.33 14.64 13.15
C GLY A 457 -8.66 15.76 12.37
N ARG A 458 -9.18 16.99 12.48
CA ARG A 458 -8.59 18.19 11.87
C ARG A 458 -7.25 18.56 12.48
N LEU A 459 -7.11 18.42 13.80
CA LEU A 459 -5.84 18.66 14.50
C LEU A 459 -4.77 17.68 14.01
N HIS A 460 -5.12 16.39 13.97
CA HIS A 460 -4.27 15.34 13.41
C HIS A 460 -3.88 15.65 11.96
N PHE A 461 -4.83 16.04 11.12
CA PHE A 461 -4.56 16.42 9.73
C PHE A 461 -3.51 17.53 9.62
N TRP A 462 -3.69 18.66 10.29
CA TRP A 462 -2.82 19.82 10.09
C TRP A 462 -1.39 19.59 10.59
N PHE A 463 -1.22 18.98 11.76
CA PHE A 463 0.12 18.64 12.25
C PHE A 463 0.82 17.64 11.32
N THR A 464 0.11 16.60 10.86
CA THR A 464 0.68 15.62 9.95
C THR A 464 1.00 16.24 8.59
N PHE A 465 0.11 17.07 8.02
CA PHE A 465 0.28 17.69 6.71
C PHE A 465 1.44 18.68 6.68
N VAL A 466 1.46 19.66 7.58
CA VAL A 466 2.53 20.65 7.67
C VAL A 466 3.85 19.98 8.03
N GLY A 467 3.82 19.05 8.99
CA GLY A 467 4.97 18.28 9.41
C GLY A 467 5.62 17.50 8.27
N THR A 468 4.82 16.86 7.42
CA THR A 468 5.31 16.12 6.24
C THR A 468 6.14 17.00 5.30
N TYR A 469 5.63 18.18 4.95
CA TYR A 469 6.39 19.12 4.10
C TYR A 469 7.63 19.66 4.82
N ALA A 470 7.53 19.95 6.12
CA ALA A 470 8.67 20.41 6.93
C ALA A 470 9.78 19.37 7.07
N ILE A 471 9.47 18.07 6.91
CA ILE A 471 10.47 17.00 6.92
C ILE A 471 11.05 16.81 5.52
N PHE A 472 10.20 16.52 4.53
CA PHE A 472 10.67 15.96 3.26
C PHE A 472 11.01 17.00 2.20
N MET A 473 10.47 18.23 2.24
CA MET A 473 10.95 19.26 1.31
C MET A 473 12.41 19.65 1.58
N PRO A 474 12.82 19.89 2.84
CA PRO A 474 14.23 20.06 3.17
C PRO A 474 15.14 18.91 2.75
N MET A 475 14.68 17.66 2.82
CA MET A 475 15.47 16.51 2.38
C MET A 475 15.77 16.52 0.87
N HIS A 476 14.89 17.07 0.02
CA HIS A 476 15.22 17.28 -1.40
C HIS A 476 16.44 18.20 -1.53
N TYR A 477 16.50 19.27 -0.75
CA TYR A 477 17.63 20.20 -0.74
C TYR A 477 18.92 19.52 -0.25
N GLU A 478 18.87 18.74 0.83
CA GLU A 478 20.03 17.97 1.28
C GLU A 478 20.53 16.98 0.21
N GLY A 479 19.60 16.35 -0.51
CA GLY A 479 19.92 15.49 -1.63
C GLY A 479 20.66 16.22 -2.76
N MET A 480 20.16 17.38 -3.17
CA MET A 480 20.82 18.23 -4.18
C MET A 480 22.18 18.75 -3.71
N ALA A 481 22.36 18.97 -2.40
CA ALA A 481 23.64 19.32 -1.80
C ALA A 481 24.62 18.12 -1.74
N GLY A 482 24.19 16.92 -2.14
CA GLY A 482 25.01 15.72 -2.23
C GLY A 482 25.04 14.89 -0.94
N ARG A 483 24.05 15.03 -0.05
CA ARG A 483 23.94 14.19 1.15
C ARG A 483 23.51 12.76 0.78
N PRO A 484 24.37 11.73 0.96
CA PRO A 484 23.99 10.35 0.67
C PRO A 484 23.05 9.79 1.75
N ARG A 485 22.20 8.84 1.36
CA ARG A 485 21.37 8.06 2.28
C ARG A 485 22.18 6.95 2.96
N ARG A 486 21.72 6.46 4.12
CA ARG A 486 22.32 5.33 4.89
C ARG A 486 23.71 5.61 5.48
N TYR A 487 23.99 6.86 5.84
CA TYR A 487 25.19 7.23 6.60
C TYR A 487 24.78 7.64 8.02
N GLY A 488 25.35 6.98 9.03
CA GLY A 488 25.08 7.26 10.45
C GLY A 488 25.72 8.58 10.94
N SER A 489 26.69 9.11 10.20
CA SER A 489 27.38 10.36 10.51
C SER A 489 27.66 11.17 9.25
N MET A 490 27.59 12.51 9.37
CA MET A 490 28.02 13.45 8.32
C MET A 490 29.54 13.70 8.34
N VAL A 491 30.25 13.14 9.32
CA VAL A 491 31.71 13.19 9.44
C VAL A 491 32.21 11.75 9.35
N VAL A 492 32.70 11.37 8.18
CA VAL A 492 33.25 10.03 7.91
C VAL A 492 34.78 10.13 7.89
N ALA A 493 35.46 9.04 8.29
CA ALA A 493 36.91 8.93 8.23
C ALA A 493 37.46 9.37 6.86
N GLY A 494 38.47 10.25 6.86
CA GLY A 494 39.03 10.86 5.64
C GLY A 494 38.38 12.18 5.20
N GLY A 495 37.37 12.69 5.93
CA GLY A 495 36.80 14.03 5.72
C GLY A 495 35.91 14.17 4.49
N LEU A 496 35.54 13.06 3.84
CA LEU A 496 34.79 12.99 2.58
C LEU A 496 33.48 13.81 2.59
N PHE A 497 32.87 13.97 3.77
CA PHE A 497 31.61 14.70 3.95
C PHE A 497 31.71 15.92 4.89
N ASN A 498 32.92 16.37 5.24
CA ASN A 498 33.08 17.52 6.14
C ASN A 498 32.39 18.79 5.61
N ARG A 499 32.33 18.95 4.28
CA ARG A 499 31.57 20.04 3.64
C ARG A 499 30.06 19.98 3.89
N LEU A 500 29.51 18.79 4.15
CA LEU A 500 28.10 18.57 4.46
C LEU A 500 27.77 18.85 5.93
N ALA A 501 28.77 19.05 6.80
CA ALA A 501 28.53 19.45 8.19
C ALA A 501 27.75 20.78 8.28
N ALA A 502 27.84 21.62 7.25
CA ALA A 502 27.04 22.85 7.13
C ALA A 502 25.52 22.59 7.05
N LEU A 503 25.08 21.37 6.69
CA LEU A 503 23.68 20.96 6.65
C LEU A 503 23.14 20.56 8.03
N MET A 504 23.98 20.46 9.06
CA MET A 504 23.56 20.00 10.38
C MET A 504 22.42 20.82 11.03
N PRO A 505 22.35 22.17 10.89
CA PRO A 505 21.20 22.93 11.34
C PRO A 505 19.88 22.51 10.66
N LEU A 506 19.95 22.19 9.37
CA LEU A 506 18.79 21.71 8.61
C LEU A 506 18.35 20.32 9.09
N GLU A 507 19.30 19.42 9.32
CA GLU A 507 19.02 18.09 9.85
C GLU A 507 18.42 18.15 11.27
N LYS A 508 18.88 19.09 12.12
CA LYS A 508 18.26 19.38 13.42
C LYS A 508 16.80 19.82 13.26
N PHE A 509 16.53 20.74 12.34
CA PHE A 509 15.17 21.18 12.04
C PHE A 509 14.27 20.02 11.57
N ILE A 510 14.76 19.21 10.62
CA ILE A 510 14.06 18.02 10.11
C ILE A 510 13.76 17.04 11.26
N SER A 511 14.70 16.81 12.18
CA SER A 511 14.48 15.91 13.33
C SER A 511 13.41 16.43 14.27
N ILE A 512 13.42 17.73 14.58
CA ILE A 512 12.38 18.36 15.41
C ILE A 512 11.00 18.25 14.72
N ALA A 513 10.93 18.55 13.43
CA ALA A 513 9.71 18.41 12.65
C ALA A 513 9.21 16.95 12.64
N ALA A 514 10.13 15.98 12.51
CA ALA A 514 9.82 14.55 12.58
C ALA A 514 9.26 14.15 13.95
N PHE A 515 9.83 14.64 15.05
CA PHE A 515 9.31 14.35 16.40
C PHE A 515 7.92 14.95 16.64
N VAL A 516 7.69 16.19 16.21
CA VAL A 516 6.36 16.82 16.30
C VAL A 516 5.33 16.04 15.47
N THR A 517 5.70 15.64 14.25
CA THR A 517 4.85 14.86 13.35
C THR A 517 4.56 13.46 13.91
N ALA A 518 5.55 12.83 14.53
CA ALA A 518 5.40 11.55 15.22
C ALA A 518 4.45 11.66 16.43
N ALA A 519 4.60 12.72 17.24
CA ALA A 519 3.73 12.98 18.36
C ALA A 519 2.28 13.26 17.91
N ALA A 520 2.07 13.88 16.75
CA ALA A 520 0.73 14.09 16.19
C ALA A 520 -0.01 12.77 15.91
N GLN A 521 0.69 11.66 15.70
CA GLN A 521 0.07 10.34 15.52
C GLN A 521 -0.61 9.86 16.81
N LEU A 522 -0.20 10.33 17.99
CA LEU A 522 -0.90 10.05 19.24
C LEU A 522 -2.32 10.65 19.24
N ILE A 523 -2.52 11.80 18.59
CA ILE A 523 -3.85 12.40 18.44
C ILE A 523 -4.77 11.45 17.66
N PHE A 524 -4.26 10.85 16.59
CA PHE A 524 -4.98 9.83 15.82
C PHE A 524 -5.32 8.61 16.65
N VAL A 525 -4.36 8.05 17.39
CA VAL A 525 -4.57 6.87 18.25
C VAL A 525 -5.62 7.14 19.31
N ILE A 526 -5.53 8.29 19.98
CA ILE A 526 -6.50 8.70 20.99
C ILE A 526 -7.87 8.80 20.35
N ASN A 527 -8.01 9.46 19.21
CA ASN A 527 -9.28 9.58 18.50
C ASN A 527 -9.84 8.20 18.10
N LEU A 528 -9.00 7.33 17.53
CA LEU A 528 -9.36 5.98 17.10
C LEU A 528 -9.95 5.16 18.27
N PHE A 529 -9.18 4.96 19.34
CA PHE A 529 -9.61 4.10 20.44
C PHE A 529 -10.69 4.75 21.33
N TRP A 530 -10.67 6.07 21.49
CA TRP A 530 -11.71 6.78 22.23
C TRP A 530 -13.03 6.69 21.49
N SER A 531 -13.06 6.97 20.18
CA SER A 531 -14.29 6.93 19.39
C SER A 531 -14.86 5.52 19.24
N MET A 532 -14.02 4.47 19.25
CA MET A 532 -14.51 3.09 19.24
C MET A 532 -15.40 2.79 20.46
N LYS A 533 -15.08 3.41 21.61
CA LYS A 533 -15.79 3.19 22.87
C LYS A 533 -16.88 4.24 23.13
N LYS A 534 -16.60 5.50 22.84
CA LYS A 534 -17.36 6.68 23.29
C LYS A 534 -17.82 7.61 22.17
N GLY A 535 -17.48 7.34 20.91
CA GLY A 535 -17.93 8.15 19.77
C GLY A 535 -19.46 8.11 19.61
N GLU A 536 -20.05 9.12 18.99
CA GLU A 536 -21.49 9.14 18.72
C GLU A 536 -21.90 7.96 17.85
N LYS A 537 -23.12 7.42 18.02
CA LYS A 537 -23.59 6.31 17.18
C LYS A 537 -23.71 6.78 15.74
N ALA A 538 -23.14 6.01 14.82
CA ALA A 538 -23.19 6.36 13.41
C ALA A 538 -24.57 6.00 12.82
N PRO A 539 -25.17 6.88 11.99
CA PRO A 539 -26.26 6.47 11.10
C PRO A 539 -25.74 5.45 10.06
N VAL A 540 -26.65 4.82 9.32
CA VAL A 540 -26.32 3.82 8.28
C VAL A 540 -25.42 4.42 7.19
N ASN A 541 -25.75 5.64 6.74
CA ASN A 541 -25.05 6.39 5.71
C ASN A 541 -24.74 7.82 6.20
N PRO A 542 -23.71 8.03 7.03
CA PRO A 542 -23.37 9.35 7.58
C PRO A 542 -22.87 10.34 6.52
N TRP A 543 -22.47 9.84 5.36
CA TRP A 543 -21.83 10.64 4.32
C TRP A 543 -22.72 10.90 3.11
N GLU A 544 -23.95 10.38 3.11
CA GLU A 544 -24.85 10.40 1.96
C GLU A 544 -24.14 9.86 0.70
N ALA A 545 -23.36 8.80 0.87
CA ALA A 545 -22.59 8.16 -0.19
C ALA A 545 -23.45 7.19 -1.00
N THR A 546 -23.04 6.88 -2.23
CA THR A 546 -23.84 6.19 -3.25
C THR A 546 -23.58 4.69 -3.37
N THR A 547 -22.52 4.18 -2.75
CA THR A 547 -22.03 2.80 -2.92
C THR A 547 -22.67 1.81 -1.92
N LEU A 548 -22.60 0.51 -2.25
CA LEU A 548 -23.34 -0.56 -1.55
C LEU A 548 -23.02 -0.70 -0.05
N GLU A 549 -21.81 -0.36 0.41
CA GLU A 549 -21.48 -0.47 1.83
C GLU A 549 -22.34 0.45 2.72
N TRP A 550 -22.95 1.47 2.13
CA TRP A 550 -23.81 2.43 2.82
C TRP A 550 -25.30 2.07 2.77
N THR A 551 -25.68 0.93 2.20
CA THR A 551 -27.07 0.42 2.25
C THR A 551 -27.31 -0.50 3.44
N ILE A 552 -26.25 -0.98 4.10
CA ILE A 552 -26.31 -1.98 5.18
C ILE A 552 -25.98 -1.36 6.55
N PRO A 553 -26.39 -1.99 7.67
CA PRO A 553 -26.12 -1.50 9.02
C PRO A 553 -24.64 -1.25 9.34
N SER A 554 -24.39 -0.48 10.40
CA SER A 554 -23.06 -0.15 10.90
C SER A 554 -22.94 -0.59 12.38
N PRO A 555 -22.11 -1.59 12.72
CA PRO A 555 -21.32 -2.44 11.83
C PRO A 555 -22.17 -3.41 10.99
N PRO A 556 -21.64 -3.90 9.84
CA PRO A 556 -22.32 -4.89 9.00
C PRO A 556 -22.62 -6.21 9.74
N PRO A 557 -23.74 -6.89 9.41
CA PRO A 557 -23.99 -8.27 9.84
C PRO A 557 -22.99 -9.27 9.23
N HIS A 558 -22.96 -10.51 9.75
CA HIS A 558 -22.05 -11.56 9.27
C HIS A 558 -22.22 -11.83 7.78
N ASP A 559 -23.45 -12.16 7.36
CA ASP A 559 -23.85 -12.16 5.96
C ASP A 559 -24.20 -10.72 5.57
N ASN A 560 -23.32 -10.06 4.82
CA ASN A 560 -23.33 -8.62 4.54
C ASN A 560 -24.72 -8.06 4.22
N PHE A 561 -25.55 -8.83 3.49
CA PHE A 561 -26.86 -8.40 3.01
C PHE A 561 -28.03 -9.24 3.60
N ALA A 562 -27.79 -10.03 4.65
CA ALA A 562 -28.80 -10.82 5.35
C ALA A 562 -29.70 -11.65 4.41
N GLY A 563 -29.09 -12.36 3.46
CA GLY A 563 -29.76 -13.19 2.45
C GLY A 563 -30.36 -12.41 1.26
N ASN A 564 -30.35 -11.08 1.28
CA ASN A 564 -30.94 -10.24 0.24
C ASN A 564 -29.88 -9.62 -0.66
N THR A 565 -29.35 -10.40 -1.60
CA THR A 565 -28.34 -9.92 -2.56
C THR A 565 -28.83 -8.67 -3.31
N PRO A 566 -28.09 -7.55 -3.27
CA PRO A 566 -28.53 -6.30 -3.90
C PRO A 566 -28.52 -6.41 -5.43
N VAL A 567 -29.42 -5.68 -6.08
CA VAL A 567 -29.39 -5.47 -7.54
C VAL A 567 -28.91 -4.06 -7.84
N VAL A 568 -27.88 -3.95 -8.69
CA VAL A 568 -27.27 -2.66 -9.04
C VAL A 568 -27.83 -2.15 -10.36
N ASN A 569 -28.43 -0.96 -10.31
CA ASN A 569 -29.03 -0.29 -11.46
C ASN A 569 -28.18 0.90 -11.94
N HIS A 570 -27.50 1.58 -11.02
CA HIS A 570 -26.82 2.86 -11.26
C HIS A 570 -25.30 2.79 -11.11
N GLY A 571 -24.61 3.84 -11.55
CA GLY A 571 -23.17 3.99 -11.36
C GLY A 571 -22.79 4.26 -9.89
N PRO A 572 -21.51 4.09 -9.53
CA PRO A 572 -21.05 4.22 -8.14
C PRO A 572 -20.94 5.66 -7.64
N TYR A 573 -21.12 6.67 -8.50
CA TYR A 573 -20.88 8.09 -8.19
C TYR A 573 -22.00 9.01 -8.71
N GLU A 574 -23.25 8.57 -8.67
CA GLU A 574 -24.41 9.35 -9.13
C GLU A 574 -24.80 10.43 -8.11
N TYR A 575 -24.06 11.55 -8.12
CA TYR A 575 -24.37 12.74 -7.34
C TYR A 575 -24.91 13.86 -8.25
N SER A 576 -25.66 14.80 -7.67
CA SER A 576 -26.27 15.94 -8.36
C SER A 576 -27.11 15.55 -9.59
N VAL A 577 -27.85 14.44 -9.50
CA VAL A 577 -28.71 13.94 -10.58
C VAL A 577 -29.92 14.89 -10.75
N PRO A 578 -30.13 15.49 -11.94
CA PRO A 578 -31.26 16.38 -12.15
C PRO A 578 -32.61 15.70 -11.93
N GLY A 579 -33.53 16.37 -11.24
CA GLY A 579 -34.89 15.86 -11.02
C GLY A 579 -35.03 14.81 -9.92
N VAL A 580 -33.98 14.55 -9.12
CA VAL A 580 -34.07 13.70 -7.94
C VAL A 580 -34.12 14.57 -6.69
N GLU A 581 -35.01 14.24 -5.74
CA GLU A 581 -35.16 14.98 -4.48
C GLU A 581 -33.89 14.93 -3.62
N ARG A 582 -33.30 13.73 -3.53
CA ARG A 582 -31.95 13.54 -2.97
C ARG A 582 -30.92 14.07 -3.98
N ASP A 583 -29.89 14.77 -3.51
CA ASP A 583 -28.77 15.21 -4.34
C ASP A 583 -27.86 14.05 -4.80
N TYR A 584 -28.31 12.79 -4.68
CA TYR A 584 -27.63 11.57 -5.08
C TYR A 584 -28.61 10.42 -5.29
N VAL A 585 -28.16 9.41 -6.05
CA VAL A 585 -28.87 8.15 -6.31
C VAL A 585 -27.99 6.98 -5.87
N MET A 586 -28.54 6.09 -5.07
CA MET A 586 -27.84 4.87 -4.64
C MET A 586 -27.71 3.90 -5.81
N GLN A 587 -26.65 3.08 -5.80
CA GLN A 587 -26.51 2.00 -6.79
C GLN A 587 -27.71 1.05 -6.84
N THR A 588 -28.43 0.90 -5.73
CA THR A 588 -29.60 0.03 -5.57
C THR A 588 -30.95 0.71 -5.79
N ASP A 589 -30.98 2.02 -6.03
CA ASP A 589 -32.25 2.71 -6.30
C ASP A 589 -32.89 2.15 -7.60
N PRO A 590 -34.22 2.22 -7.76
CA PRO A 590 -34.90 1.77 -8.98
C PRO A 590 -34.32 2.41 -10.25
N ALA A 591 -34.30 1.68 -11.37
CA ALA A 591 -33.69 2.15 -12.62
C ALA A 591 -34.34 3.45 -13.16
N SER A 592 -35.63 3.64 -12.91
CA SER A 592 -36.36 4.90 -13.15
C SER A 592 -36.51 5.65 -11.83
N VAL A 593 -35.71 6.69 -11.63
CA VAL A 593 -35.89 7.65 -10.53
C VAL A 593 -36.67 8.84 -11.10
N HIS A 594 -37.97 8.94 -10.79
CA HIS A 594 -38.80 10.07 -11.22
C HIS A 594 -38.78 11.17 -10.16
N ALA A 595 -38.79 12.43 -10.61
CA ALA A 595 -39.16 13.56 -9.76
C ALA A 595 -40.60 13.34 -9.28
N HIS A 596 -40.83 13.46 -7.97
CA HIS A 596 -42.19 13.65 -7.46
C HIS A 596 -42.62 15.11 -7.65
#